data_AF-A0A127MCH0-F1
#
_entry.id   AF-A0A127MCH0-F1
#
_cell.length_a   1.000
_cell.length_b   1.000
_cell.length_c   1.000
_cell.angle_alpha   90.00
_cell.angle_beta   90.00
_cell.angle_gamma   90.00
#
_symmetry.space_group_name_H-M   'P 1'
#
loop_
_entity.id
_entity.type
_entity.pdbx_description
1 polymer ?
#
loop_
_entity_poly.entity_id
_entity_poly.type
_entity_poly.pdbx_seq_one_letter_code
_entity_poly.pdbx_strand_id
1 'polypeptide(L)'
;MSDPIEDQPIDDEPEYVPDPVKEKQAKAVHFMVSMMRLLGVILVMLGLAIALDRLPPMPVPVGYILILLGLTQMWVVPVLIIRQYIRARVAEEEMAKAADGADSL
;
A
#
# COMPACT_ATOMS: atom_id res chain seq x y z
N MET A 1 6.54 -12.25 54.85
CA MET A 1 6.23 -10.99 54.14
C MET A 1 6.41 -11.32 52.68
N SER A 2 5.34 -11.72 52.02
CA SER A 2 5.33 -12.10 50.61
C SER A 2 4.30 -11.18 49.98
N ASP A 3 4.76 -10.20 49.19
CA ASP A 3 3.84 -9.33 48.46
C ASP A 3 3.02 -10.20 47.48
N PRO A 4 1.69 -10.06 47.46
CA PRO A 4 0.91 -10.69 46.42
C PRO A 4 1.19 -9.95 45.12
N ILE A 5 1.70 -10.66 44.12
CA ILE A 5 1.72 -10.17 42.74
C ILE A 5 0.25 -9.92 42.38
N GLU A 6 -0.12 -8.65 42.29
CA GLU A 6 -1.38 -8.20 41.72
C GLU A 6 -1.51 -8.80 40.32
N ASP A 7 -2.49 -9.70 40.17
CA ASP A 7 -3.06 -10.11 38.89
C ASP A 7 -3.60 -8.84 38.21
N GLN A 8 -2.74 -8.12 37.51
CA GLN A 8 -3.18 -7.13 36.54
C GLN A 8 -3.74 -7.90 35.34
N PRO A 9 -5.04 -7.76 35.01
CA PRO A 9 -5.54 -8.31 33.77
C PRO A 9 -4.81 -7.60 32.63
N ILE A 10 -3.89 -8.32 31.98
CA ILE A 10 -3.28 -7.90 30.72
C ILE A 10 -4.34 -8.12 29.65
N ASP A 11 -5.30 -7.22 29.52
CA ASP A 11 -6.29 -7.23 28.42
C ASP A 11 -6.65 -5.80 27.97
N ASP A 12 -5.70 -4.87 28.04
CA ASP A 12 -5.79 -3.60 27.31
C ASP A 12 -5.29 -3.79 25.85
N GLU A 13 -5.72 -4.86 25.16
CA GLU A 13 -5.74 -4.79 23.71
C GLU A 13 -6.82 -3.76 23.36
N PRO A 14 -6.48 -2.61 22.73
CA PRO A 14 -7.46 -1.59 22.43
C PRO A 14 -8.57 -2.25 21.61
N GLU A 15 -9.77 -2.30 22.19
CA GLU A 15 -10.95 -2.87 21.58
C GLU A 15 -11.03 -2.33 20.15
N TYR A 16 -10.90 -3.23 19.17
CA TYR A 16 -10.92 -2.87 17.75
C TYR A 16 -12.32 -2.35 17.44
N VAL A 17 -12.52 -1.04 17.60
CA VAL A 17 -13.74 -0.36 17.18
C VAL A 17 -13.68 -0.27 15.65
N PRO A 18 -14.51 -1.05 14.92
CA PRO A 18 -14.49 -1.04 13.47
C PRO A 18 -15.06 0.30 13.01
N ASP A 19 -14.17 1.24 12.73
CA ASP A 19 -14.54 2.53 12.18
C ASP A 19 -15.01 2.31 10.74
N PRO A 20 -16.29 2.54 10.40
CA PRO A 20 -16.85 2.18 9.09
C PRO A 20 -16.17 2.91 7.92
N VAL A 21 -15.45 4.00 8.22
CA VAL A 21 -14.62 4.74 7.26
C VAL A 21 -13.30 4.02 6.98
N LYS A 22 -12.67 3.42 8.00
CA LYS A 22 -11.39 2.68 7.88
C LYS A 22 -11.55 1.38 7.09
N GLU A 23 -12.69 0.68 7.24
CA GLU A 23 -12.95 -0.56 6.50
C GLU A 23 -13.10 -0.34 4.99
N LYS A 24 -13.81 0.72 4.58
CA LYS A 24 -13.97 1.08 3.15
C LYS A 24 -12.63 1.42 2.52
N GLN A 25 -11.76 2.10 3.27
CA GLN A 25 -10.44 2.49 2.81
C GLN A 25 -9.50 1.29 2.69
N ALA A 26 -9.51 0.38 3.67
CA ALA A 26 -8.75 -0.87 3.60
C ALA A 26 -9.14 -1.71 2.37
N LYS A 27 -10.44 -1.80 2.09
CA LYS A 27 -10.96 -2.52 0.91
C LYS A 27 -10.52 -1.88 -0.41
N ALA A 28 -10.55 -0.55 -0.48
CA ALA A 28 -10.09 0.19 -1.66
C ALA A 28 -8.58 0.03 -1.90
N VAL A 29 -7.77 0.10 -0.85
CA VAL A 29 -6.31 -0.10 -0.93
C VAL A 29 -5.99 -1.53 -1.37
N HIS A 30 -6.65 -2.54 -0.78
CA HIS A 30 -6.48 -3.94 -1.17
C HIS A 30 -6.87 -4.18 -2.64
N PHE A 31 -7.96 -3.58 -3.09
CA PHE A 31 -8.39 -3.67 -4.49
C PHE A 31 -7.38 -3.02 -5.44
N MET A 32 -6.89 -1.83 -5.09
CA MET A 32 -5.90 -1.10 -5.88
C MET A 32 -4.57 -1.85 -5.99
N VAL A 33 -4.06 -2.40 -4.87
CA VAL A 33 -2.85 -3.24 -4.85
C VAL A 33 -3.02 -4.48 -5.73
N SER A 34 -4.19 -5.12 -5.66
CA SER A 34 -4.50 -6.32 -6.46
C SER A 34 -4.54 -5.99 -7.96
N MET A 35 -5.16 -4.88 -8.34
CA MET A 35 -5.22 -4.41 -9.73
C MET A 35 -3.83 -4.07 -10.28
N MET A 36 -3.00 -3.39 -9.50
CA MET A 36 -1.62 -3.05 -9.87
C MET A 36 -0.72 -4.28 -10.02
N ARG A 37 -0.92 -5.32 -9.19
CA ARG A 37 -0.27 -6.62 -9.37
C ARG A 37 -0.65 -7.27 -10.68
N LEU A 38 -1.95 -7.31 -11.00
CA LEU A 38 -2.46 -7.85 -12.26
C LEU A 38 -1.84 -7.15 -13.47
N LEU A 39 -1.79 -5.82 -13.47
CA LEU A 39 -1.12 -5.03 -14.51
C LEU A 39 0.38 -5.37 -14.62
N GLY A 40 1.08 -5.51 -13.50
CA GLY A 40 2.49 -5.91 -13.48
C GLY A 40 2.72 -7.28 -14.11
N VAL A 41 1.87 -8.26 -13.80
CA VAL A 41 1.91 -9.60 -14.39
C VAL A 41 1.69 -9.56 -15.90
N ILE A 42 0.73 -8.75 -16.36
CA ILE A 42 0.47 -8.57 -17.81
C ILE A 42 1.69 -7.99 -18.52
N LEU A 43 2.34 -6.97 -17.94
CA LEU A 43 3.56 -6.38 -18.49
C LEU A 43 4.71 -7.40 -18.57
N VAL A 44 4.90 -8.21 -17.52
CA VAL A 44 5.91 -9.27 -17.52
C VAL A 44 5.60 -10.33 -18.57
N MET A 45 4.35 -10.81 -18.67
CA MET A 45 3.93 -11.78 -19.68
C MET A 45 4.15 -11.23 -21.10
N LEU A 46 3.82 -9.95 -21.35
CA LEU A 46 4.02 -9.30 -22.64
C LEU A 46 5.51 -9.18 -22.97
N GLY A 47 6.32 -8.74 -22.01
CA GLY A 47 7.76 -8.63 -22.18
C GLY A 47 8.42 -10.00 -22.42
N LEU A 48 7.94 -11.04 -21.76
CA LEU A 48 8.39 -12.42 -21.98
C LEU A 48 8.01 -12.91 -23.39
N ALA A 49 6.79 -12.62 -23.85
CA ALA A 49 6.35 -12.98 -25.20
C ALA A 49 7.19 -12.27 -26.28
N ILE A 50 7.60 -11.02 -26.05
CA ILE A 50 8.52 -10.29 -26.94
C ILE A 50 9.94 -10.89 -26.87
N ALA A 51 10.45 -11.18 -25.67
CA ALA A 51 11.78 -11.75 -25.50
C ALA A 51 11.92 -13.17 -26.09
N LEU A 52 10.81 -13.90 -26.22
CA LEU A 52 10.75 -15.23 -26.83
C LEU A 52 10.42 -15.21 -28.33
N ASP A 53 10.44 -14.04 -28.98
CA ASP A 53 10.07 -13.85 -30.39
C ASP A 53 8.69 -14.44 -30.75
N ARG A 54 7.77 -14.50 -29.77
CA ARG A 54 6.38 -14.98 -29.97
C ARG A 54 5.45 -13.89 -30.53
N LEU A 55 5.91 -12.65 -30.58
CA LEU A 55 5.19 -11.48 -31.08
C LEU A 55 5.91 -10.89 -32.30
N PRO A 56 5.23 -10.07 -33.15
CA PRO A 56 5.83 -9.44 -34.33
C PRO A 56 7.16 -8.75 -34.00
N PRO A 57 8.08 -8.58 -34.98
CA PRO A 57 9.49 -8.25 -34.76
C PRO A 57 9.67 -6.94 -34.00
N MET A 58 9.58 -7.03 -32.69
CA MET A 58 9.92 -5.99 -31.74
C MET A 58 11.37 -6.20 -31.33
N PRO A 59 12.11 -5.13 -31.06
CA PRO A 59 13.47 -5.26 -30.57
C PRO A 59 13.46 -6.02 -29.25
N VAL A 60 14.22 -7.11 -29.16
CA VAL A 60 14.41 -7.92 -27.93
C VAL A 60 14.68 -7.05 -26.68
N PRO A 61 15.46 -5.95 -26.74
CA PRO A 61 15.64 -5.05 -25.60
C PRO A 61 14.34 -4.50 -25.01
N VAL A 62 13.32 -4.26 -25.84
CA VAL A 62 12.00 -3.76 -25.40
C VAL A 62 11.30 -4.81 -24.54
N GLY A 63 11.42 -6.10 -24.88
CA GLY A 63 10.90 -7.19 -24.07
C GLY A 63 11.50 -7.20 -22.67
N TYR A 64 12.83 -7.06 -22.56
CA TYR A 64 13.50 -6.98 -21.25
C TYR A 64 13.13 -5.74 -20.44
N ILE A 65 12.98 -4.59 -21.09
CA ILE A 65 12.52 -3.36 -20.42
C ILE A 65 11.11 -3.55 -19.86
N LEU A 66 10.19 -4.17 -20.62
CA LEU A 66 8.83 -4.46 -20.16
C LEU A 66 8.81 -5.43 -18.98
N ILE A 67 9.65 -6.46 -18.98
CA ILE A 67 9.81 -7.39 -17.85
C ILE A 67 10.29 -6.63 -16.61
N LEU A 68 11.37 -5.83 -16.74
CA LEU A 68 11.90 -5.05 -15.63
C LEU A 68 10.89 -4.04 -15.10
N LEU A 69 10.14 -3.38 -15.98
CA LEU A 69 9.12 -2.41 -15.61
C LEU A 69 7.95 -3.09 -14.88
N GLY A 70 7.47 -4.23 -15.37
CA GLY A 70 6.41 -5.00 -14.72
C GLY A 70 6.82 -5.51 -13.33
N LEU A 71 8.05 -6.02 -13.18
CA LEU A 71 8.61 -6.43 -11.90
C LEU A 71 8.78 -5.24 -10.94
N THR A 72 9.34 -4.14 -11.43
CA THR A 72 9.54 -2.92 -10.67
C THR A 72 8.21 -2.35 -10.21
N GLN A 73 7.20 -2.30 -11.08
CA GLN A 73 5.85 -1.87 -10.72
C GLN A 73 5.26 -2.75 -9.61
N MET A 74 5.45 -4.07 -9.71
CA MET A 74 4.94 -5.01 -8.70
C MET A 74 5.57 -4.83 -7.31
N TRP A 75 6.78 -4.26 -7.24
CA TRP A 75 7.52 -4.03 -6.00
C TRP A 75 7.46 -2.59 -5.49
N VAL A 76 7.61 -1.60 -6.37
CA VAL A 76 7.69 -0.18 -6.02
C VAL A 76 6.32 0.36 -5.63
N VAL A 77 5.26 -0.03 -6.33
CA VAL A 77 3.90 0.48 -6.06
C VAL A 77 3.40 0.12 -4.66
N PRO A 78 3.50 -1.12 -4.15
CA PRO A 78 3.10 -1.41 -2.76
C PRO A 78 3.94 -0.63 -1.74
N VAL A 79 5.23 -0.42 -1.99
CA VAL A 79 6.10 0.40 -1.12
C VAL A 79 5.67 1.88 -1.14
N LEU A 80 5.29 2.39 -2.31
CA LEU A 80 4.77 3.76 -2.44
C LEU A 80 3.42 3.93 -1.75
N ILE A 81 2.51 2.95 -1.83
CA ILE A 81 1.22 3.00 -1.13
C ILE A 81 1.43 3.09 0.38
N ILE A 82 2.36 2.30 0.94
CA ILE A 82 2.72 2.38 2.37
C ILE A 82 3.23 3.79 2.72
N ARG A 83 4.14 4.35 1.91
CA ARG A 83 4.66 5.72 2.11
C ARG A 83 3.57 6.78 1.98
N GLN A 84 2.65 6.61 1.05
CA GLN A 84 1.56 7.56 0.84
C GLN A 84 0.53 7.49 1.96
N TYR A 85 0.28 6.32 2.52
CA TYR A 85 -0.59 6.14 3.69
C TYR A 85 -0.05 6.89 4.91
N ILE A 86 1.27 6.84 5.13
CA ILE A 86 1.94 7.63 6.18
C ILE A 86 1.80 9.13 5.90
N ARG A 87 2.00 9.58 4.66
CA ARG A 87 1.86 11.01 4.30
C ARG A 87 0.43 11.53 4.39
N ALA A 88 -0.57 10.71 4.03
CA ALA A 88 -1.97 11.07 4.11
C ALA A 88 -2.40 11.32 5.57
N ARG A 89 -1.90 10.51 6.52
CA ARG A 89 -2.11 10.74 7.96
C ARG A 89 -1.54 12.06 8.45
N VAL A 90 -0.31 12.39 8.04
CA VAL A 90 0.34 13.66 8.41
C VAL A 90 -0.39 14.85 7.78
N ALA A 91 -0.90 14.73 6.55
CA ALA A 91 -1.68 15.80 5.92
C ALA A 91 -3.05 16.01 6.58
N GLU A 92 -3.71 14.95 7.05
CA GLU A 92 -4.95 15.06 7.86
C GLU A 92 -4.66 15.71 9.23
N GLU A 93 -3.57 15.37 9.89
CA GLU A 93 -3.14 16.01 11.15
C GLU A 93 -2.76 17.48 10.96
N GLU A 94 -2.07 17.83 9.86
CA GLU A 94 -1.73 19.22 9.55
C GLU A 94 -2.96 20.06 9.18
N MET A 95 -3.94 19.48 8.49
CA MET A 95 -5.23 20.16 8.23
C MET A 95 -6.06 20.30 9.51
N ALA A 96 -6.06 19.32 10.41
CA ALA A 96 -6.74 19.41 11.69
C ALA A 96 -6.09 20.47 12.59
N LYS A 97 -4.75 20.53 12.64
CA LYS A 97 -4.01 21.53 13.40
C LYS A 97 -4.12 22.94 12.80
N ALA A 98 -4.27 23.05 11.48
CA ALA A 98 -4.55 24.32 10.80
C ALA A 98 -5.99 24.80 11.01
N ALA A 99 -6.96 23.89 11.15
CA ALA A 99 -8.34 24.23 11.47
C ALA A 99 -8.51 24.68 12.94
N ASP A 100 -7.83 24.00 13.88
CA ASP A 100 -7.86 24.34 15.32
C ASP A 100 -7.16 25.68 15.62
N GLY A 101 -6.14 26.05 14.83
CA GLY A 101 -5.46 27.34 14.92
C GLY A 101 -6.25 28.52 14.34
N ALA A 102 -7.29 28.28 13.53
CA ALA A 102 -8.10 29.34 12.91
C ALA A 102 -9.32 29.73 13.77
N ASP A 103 -9.77 28.88 14.68
CA ASP A 103 -10.89 29.13 15.60
C ASP A 103 -10.45 29.86 16.90
N SER A 104 -9.15 30.13 17.07
CA SER A 104 -8.57 30.79 18.25
C SER A 104 -8.08 32.23 18.02
N LEU A 105 -8.45 32.85 16.89
CA LEU A 105 -8.20 34.27 16.55
C LEU A 105 -9.50 35.01 16.26
#